data_AF-A0AB38Z8Z2-F1
#
_entry.id   AF-A0AB38Z8Z2-F1
#
_cell.length_a   1.000
_cell.length_b   1.000
_cell.length_c   1.000
_cell.angle_alpha   90.00
_cell.angle_beta   90.00
_cell.angle_gamma   90.00
#
_symmetry.space_group_name_H-M   'P 1'
#
loop_
_entity.id
_entity.type
_entity.pdbx_description
1 polymer ?
#
loop_
_entity_poly.entity_id
_entity_poly.type
_entity_poly.pdbx_seq_one_letter_code
_entity_poly.pdbx_strand_id
1 'polypeptide(L)' 'MSEVRNLNKKRVGDVSKDNRIFEIQIKDCITRITANQDGTLSITHEQAPPAA' A
#
# COMPACT_ATOMS: atom_id res chain seq x y z
N MET A 1 7.72 -4.51 4.66
CA MET A 1 6.45 -4.81 3.98
C MET A 1 6.57 -6.20 3.33
N SER A 2 5.45 -6.86 3.11
CA SER A 2 5.37 -8.16 2.43
C SER A 2 4.54 -8.01 1.15
N GLU A 3 5.04 -8.52 0.03
CA GLU A 3 4.35 -8.44 -1.26
C GLU A 3 3.02 -9.20 -1.23
N VAL A 4 1.96 -8.55 -1.70
CA VAL A 4 0.63 -9.15 -1.85
C VAL A 4 0.31 -9.32 -3.34
N ARG A 5 -0.15 -10.52 -3.70
CA ARG A 5 -0.56 -10.87 -5.07
C ARG A 5 -2.05 -11.19 -5.12
N ASN A 6 -2.68 -10.88 -6.25
CA ASN A 6 -4.06 -11.29 -6.53
C ASN A 6 -4.13 -12.74 -7.02
N LEU A 7 -5.36 -13.22 -7.25
CA LEU A 7 -5.64 -14.57 -7.78
C LEU A 7 -4.96 -14.87 -9.13
N ASN A 8 -4.67 -13.82 -9.91
CA ASN A 8 -3.96 -13.91 -11.19
C ASN A 8 -2.43 -13.89 -11.02
N LYS A 9 -1.92 -14.05 -9.79
CA LYS A 9 -0.49 -14.00 -9.42
C LYS A 9 0.20 -12.67 -9.76
N LYS A 10 -0.57 -11.59 -9.96
CA LYS A 10 -0.05 -10.23 -10.22
C LYS A 10 0.14 -9.51 -8.88
N ARG A 11 1.23 -8.75 -8.73
CA ARG A 11 1.46 -7.87 -7.56
C ARG A 11 0.37 -6.80 -7.51
N VAL A 12 -0.21 -6.61 -6.33
CA VAL A 12 -1.20 -5.57 -6.04
C VAL A 12 -0.56 -4.44 -5.24
N GLY A 13 0.30 -4.79 -4.29
CA GLY A 13 0.92 -3.85 -3.37
C GLY A 13 1.68 -4.61 -2.30
N ASP A 14 2.01 -3.92 -1.21
CA ASP A 14 2.69 -4.51 -0.07
C ASP A 14 1.96 -4.20 1.23
N VAL A 15 1.97 -5.15 2.15
CA VAL A 15 1.35 -5.01 3.47
C VAL A 15 2.42 -4.90 4.55
N SER A 16 2.18 -4.06 5.57
CA SER A 16 3.06 -3.97 6.74
C SER A 16 3.01 -5.27 7.56
N LYS A 17 4.06 -5.51 8.38
CA LYS A 17 4.16 -6.74 9.18
C LYS A 17 3.04 -6.90 10.22
N ASP A 18 2.51 -5.78 10.69
CA ASP A 18 1.39 -5.69 11.64
C ASP A 18 0.02 -5.66 10.94
N ASN A 19 0.00 -5.82 9.61
CA ASN A 19 -1.20 -5.80 8.75
C ASN A 19 -2.05 -4.52 8.85
N ARG A 20 -1.47 -3.41 9.33
CA ARG A 20 -2.18 -2.13 9.48
C ARG A 20 -2.06 -1.21 8.28
N ILE A 21 -1.01 -1.34 7.48
CA ILE A 21 -0.73 -0.46 6.35
C ILE A 21 -0.66 -1.30 5.08
N PHE A 22 -1.38 -0.86 4.05
CA PHE A 22 -1.31 -1.42 2.71
C PHE A 22 -0.87 -0.33 1.73
N GLU A 23 0.21 -0.58 1.01
CA GLU A 23 0.76 0.36 0.04
C GLU A 23 0.57 -0.16 -1.37
N ILE A 24 -0.02 0.68 -2.22
CA ILE A 24 -0.17 0.43 -3.65
C ILE A 24 0.68 1.46 -4.37
N GLN A 25 1.61 1.00 -5.20
CA GLN A 25 2.40 1.88 -6.06
C GLN A 25 1.96 1.72 -7.52
N ILE A 26 1.49 2.80 -8.11
CA ILE A 26 1.18 2.89 -9.54
C ILE A 26 2.01 4.05 -10.09
N LYS A 27 3.01 3.71 -10.93
CA LYS A 27 4.00 4.68 -11.43
C LYS A 27 4.70 5.41 -10.26
N ASP A 28 4.62 6.72 -10.25
CA ASP A 28 5.15 7.66 -9.28
C ASP A 28 4.13 8.02 -8.19
N CYS A 29 2.99 7.34 -8.10
CA CYS A 29 2.00 7.55 -7.05
C CYS A 29 1.96 6.36 -6.09
N ILE A 30 2.20 6.65 -4.81
CA ILE A 30 2.05 5.72 -3.69
C ILE A 30 0.72 6.05 -3.01
N THR A 31 -0.21 5.10 -3.03
CA THR A 31 -1.43 5.16 -2.23
C THR A 31 -1.23 4.32 -0.98
N ARG A 32 -1.32 4.95 0.19
CA ARG A 32 -1.19 4.29 1.50
C ARG A 32 -2.56 4.19 2.15
N ILE A 33 -2.99 2.96 2.44
CA ILE A 33 -4.24 2.65 3.13
C ILE A 33 -3.89 2.19 4.54
N THR A 34 -4.34 2.93 5.55
CA THR A 34 -4.07 2.64 6.96
C THR A 34 -5.35 2.23 7.67
N ALA A 35 -5.32 1.06 8.32
CA ALA A 35 -6.40 0.61 9.20
C ALA A 35 -6.29 1.27 10.57
N ASN A 36 -7.30 2.05 10.94
CA ASN A 36 -7.37 2.74 12.22
C ASN A 36 -7.95 1.82 13.29
N GLN A 37 -7.69 2.14 14.57
CA GLN A 37 -8.20 1.36 15.70
C GLN A 37 -9.73 1.41 15.83
N ASP A 38 -10.36 2.45 15.30
CA ASP A 38 -11.81 2.64 15.29
C ASP A 38 -12.53 1.84 14.19
N GLY A 39 -11.79 1.03 13.42
CA GLY A 39 -12.32 0.23 12.32
C GLY A 39 -12.49 0.99 11.00
N THR A 40 -12.10 2.27 10.93
CA THR A 40 -12.09 3.06 9.70
C THR A 40 -10.77 2.89 8.93
N LEU A 41 -10.74 3.40 7.69
CA LEU A 41 -9.55 3.45 6.85
C LEU A 41 -9.16 4.89 6.56
N SER A 42 -7.89 5.23 6.76
CA SER A 42 -7.29 6.47 6.27
C SER A 42 -6.52 6.21 4.99
N ILE A 43 -6.81 6.96 3.94
CA ILE A 43 -6.18 6.81 2.63
C ILE A 43 -5.41 8.09 2.30
N THR A 44 -4.12 7.96 2.00
CA THR A 44 -3.27 9.07 1.57
C THR A 44 -2.60 8.76 0.23
N HIS A 45 -2.22 9.83 -0.48
CA HIS A 45 -1.52 9.75 -1.76
C HIS A 45 -0.24 10.57 -1.68
N GLU A 46 0.87 9.94 -2.02
CA GLU A 46 2.21 10.53 -2.00
C GLU A 46 2.88 10.31 -3.36
N GLN A 47 3.60 11.32 -3.84
CA GLN A 47 4.49 11.11 -4.98
C GLN A 47 5.72 10.32 -4.52
N ALA A 48 6.01 9.23 -5.21
CA ALA A 48 7.25 8.51 -5.02
C ALA A 48 8.41 9.47 -5.36
N PRO A 49 9.48 9.48 -4.55
CA PRO A 49 10.67 10.25 -4.91
C PRO A 49 11.16 9.81 -6.30
N PRO A 50 11.68 10.76 -7.12
CA PRO A 50 12.23 10.41 -8.42
C PRO A 50 13.31 9.33 -8.23
N ALA A 51 13.25 8.29 -9.07
CA ALA A 51 14.28 7.26 -9.08
C ALA A 51 15.62 7.92 -9.38
N ALA A 52 16.59 7.75 -8.47
CA ALA A 52 17.96 8.26 -8.61
C ALA A 52 18.75 7.46 -9.65
#